data_AF-A0A969UD49-F1
#
_entry.id   AF-A0A969UD49-F1
#
_cell.length_a   1.000
_cell.length_b   1.000
_cell.length_c   1.000
_cell.angle_alpha   90.00
_cell.angle_beta   90.00
_cell.angle_gamma   90.00
#
_symmetry.space_group_name_H-M   'P 1'
#
loop_
_entity.id
_entity.type
_entity.pdbx_description
1 polymer ?
#
loop_
_entity_poly.entity_id
_entity_poly.type
_entity_poly.pdbx_seq_one_letter_code
_entity_poly.pdbx_strand_id
1 'polypeptide(L)'
;MAVVGLLFGNSAAQVSSTVQPIEVDVIVRGLTARDPQALVRSLAEQKKTKIIIRNQPYGEVNVLNVENLPRTVAVPQPDGSVKPFPDPRPELQYTVDMLITLGGDAQITDDGPVLGNNKIKVGTPMELEGLTYRFSSPVVGVRILEKP
;
A
#
# COMPACT_ATOMS: atom_id res chain seq x y z
N MET A 1 23.40 -33.33 50.22
CA MET A 1 22.88 -31.96 50.06
C MET A 1 22.87 -31.64 48.58
N ALA A 2 21.68 -31.50 48.00
CA ALA A 2 21.51 -31.13 46.61
C ALA A 2 21.53 -29.60 46.48
N VAL A 3 22.36 -29.07 45.59
CA VAL A 3 22.26 -27.68 45.16
C VAL A 3 21.85 -27.70 43.70
N VAL A 4 20.61 -27.31 43.51
CA VAL A 4 19.82 -27.25 42.27
C VAL A 4 20.39 -26.14 41.38
N GLY A 5 20.75 -26.49 40.15
CA GLY A 5 21.06 -25.51 39.11
C GLY A 5 19.78 -24.82 38.64
N LEU A 6 19.69 -23.50 38.82
CA LEU A 6 18.67 -22.67 38.16
C LEU A 6 19.16 -22.33 36.75
N LEU A 7 18.62 -23.05 35.76
CA LEU A 7 18.66 -22.62 34.36
C LEU A 7 17.41 -21.77 34.12
N PHE A 8 17.58 -20.45 33.98
CA PHE A 8 16.52 -19.57 33.50
C PHE A 8 16.29 -19.88 32.02
N GLY A 9 15.14 -20.48 31.73
CA GLY A 9 14.72 -20.77 30.36
C GLY A 9 14.51 -19.47 29.58
N ASN A 10 15.44 -19.15 28.69
CA ASN A 10 15.13 -18.34 27.52
C ASN A 10 14.31 -19.21 26.57
N SER A 11 13.02 -19.36 26.86
CA SER A 11 12.04 -19.72 25.83
C SER A 11 11.80 -18.47 24.98
N ALA A 12 12.78 -18.13 24.15
CA ALA A 12 12.47 -17.43 22.93
C ALA A 12 11.59 -18.39 22.13
N ALA A 13 10.27 -18.17 22.15
CA ALA A 13 9.36 -18.81 21.23
C ALA A 13 9.98 -18.64 19.84
N GLN A 14 10.40 -19.74 19.24
CA GLN A 14 10.92 -19.76 17.89
C GLN A 14 9.72 -19.45 17.00
N VAL A 15 9.45 -18.16 16.79
CA VAL A 15 8.45 -17.68 15.85
C VAL A 15 8.91 -18.21 14.50
N SER A 16 8.26 -19.27 14.05
CA SER A 16 8.40 -19.80 12.71
C SER A 16 7.82 -18.77 11.74
N SER A 17 8.57 -17.70 11.49
CA SER A 17 8.18 -16.64 10.57
C SER A 17 8.20 -17.23 9.16
N THR A 18 7.06 -17.75 8.74
CA THR A 18 6.90 -18.28 7.40
C THR A 18 6.82 -17.09 6.46
N VAL A 19 7.74 -17.04 5.49
CA VAL A 19 7.69 -16.04 4.43
C VAL A 19 6.61 -16.46 3.43
N GLN A 20 5.65 -15.57 3.21
CA GLN A 20 4.56 -15.76 2.26
C GLN A 20 4.41 -14.52 1.37
N PRO A 21 4.01 -14.72 0.10
CA PRO A 21 3.67 -13.61 -0.77
C PRO A 21 2.42 -12.90 -0.24
N ILE A 22 2.44 -11.57 -0.31
CA ILE A 22 1.33 -10.71 0.09
C ILE A 22 1.03 -9.67 -0.99
N GLU A 23 -0.21 -9.21 -1.00
CA GLU A 23 -0.61 -8.01 -1.71
C GLU A 23 -1.04 -6.93 -0.73
N VAL A 24 -0.64 -5.70 -1.02
CA VAL A 24 -0.94 -4.52 -0.20
C VAL A 24 -1.57 -3.48 -1.12
N ASP A 25 -2.78 -3.07 -0.80
CA ASP A 25 -3.44 -1.97 -1.48
C ASP A 25 -3.16 -0.67 -0.75
N VAL A 26 -2.78 0.35 -1.50
CA VAL A 26 -2.64 1.72 -1.01
C VAL A 26 -3.53 2.66 -1.79
N ILE A 27 -4.16 3.62 -1.11
CA ILE A 27 -5.02 4.62 -1.74
C ILE A 27 -4.36 5.99 -1.77
N VAL A 28 -4.12 6.47 -2.97
CA VAL A 28 -3.61 7.82 -3.21
C VAL A 28 -4.81 8.72 -3.46
N ARG A 29 -4.89 9.84 -2.73
CA ARG A 29 -5.94 10.84 -2.87
C ARG A 29 -5.35 12.22 -2.96
N GLY A 30 -5.74 12.97 -3.97
CA GLY A 30 -5.39 14.37 -4.17
C GLY A 30 -3.95 14.57 -4.62
N LEU A 31 -3.32 13.57 -5.26
CA LEU A 31 -1.94 13.73 -5.70
C LEU A 31 -1.90 14.69 -6.87
N THR A 32 -1.15 15.77 -6.71
CA THR A 32 -1.00 16.80 -7.74
C THR A 32 0.16 16.48 -8.66
N ALA A 33 -0.07 16.48 -9.97
CA ALA A 33 0.95 16.27 -10.99
C ALA A 33 0.66 17.13 -12.22
N ARG A 34 1.72 17.54 -12.94
CA ARG A 34 1.57 18.35 -14.17
C ARG A 34 0.81 17.59 -15.25
N ASP A 35 1.06 16.30 -15.37
CA ASP A 35 0.30 15.35 -16.21
C ASP A 35 0.00 14.10 -15.37
N PRO A 36 -1.17 14.06 -14.69
CA PRO A 36 -1.51 12.94 -13.83
C PRO A 36 -1.69 11.62 -14.59
N GLN A 37 -2.13 11.68 -15.85
CA GLN A 37 -2.27 10.49 -16.69
C GLN A 37 -0.93 9.90 -17.10
N ALA A 38 0.09 10.74 -17.35
CA ALA A 38 1.46 10.27 -17.54
C ALA A 38 2.01 9.62 -16.27
N LEU A 39 1.73 10.17 -15.07
CA LEU A 39 2.15 9.56 -13.81
C LEU A 39 1.54 8.17 -13.61
N VAL A 40 0.22 8.02 -13.80
CA VAL A 40 -0.48 6.72 -13.68
C VAL A 40 0.11 5.70 -14.64
N ARG A 41 0.32 6.09 -15.91
CA ARG A 41 0.96 5.23 -16.91
C ARG A 41 2.37 4.82 -16.49
N SER A 42 3.18 5.76 -16.02
CA SER A 42 4.54 5.46 -15.57
C SER A 42 4.59 4.47 -14.40
N LEU A 43 3.65 4.56 -13.46
CA LEU A 43 3.52 3.61 -12.35
C LEU A 43 3.12 2.22 -12.85
N ALA A 44 2.17 2.15 -13.78
CA ALA A 44 1.71 0.90 -14.37
C ALA A 44 2.77 0.21 -15.25
N GLU A 45 3.67 0.99 -15.88
CA GLU A 45 4.73 0.52 -16.77
C GLU A 45 6.02 0.14 -16.03
N GLN A 46 6.40 0.86 -14.97
CA GLN A 46 7.63 0.60 -14.22
C GLN A 46 7.62 -0.77 -13.53
N LYS A 47 6.44 -1.32 -13.23
CA LYS A 47 6.20 -2.63 -12.56
C LYS A 47 6.86 -2.80 -11.19
N LYS A 48 7.72 -1.88 -10.77
CA LYS A 48 8.40 -1.85 -9.49
C LYS A 48 8.47 -0.43 -8.96
N THR A 49 8.43 -0.30 -7.64
CA THR A 49 8.59 0.99 -6.94
C THR A 49 9.33 0.76 -5.64
N LYS A 50 10.07 1.77 -5.16
CA LYS A 50 10.69 1.70 -3.84
C LYS A 50 9.65 2.09 -2.80
N ILE A 51 9.66 1.40 -1.67
CA ILE A 51 8.82 1.78 -0.54
C ILE A 51 9.65 2.15 0.68
N ILE A 52 9.16 3.18 1.37
CA ILE A 52 9.68 3.65 2.64
C ILE A 52 8.53 3.54 3.65
N ILE A 53 8.79 2.85 4.75
CA ILE A 53 7.81 2.62 5.82
C ILE A 53 8.39 3.24 7.08
N ARG A 54 7.69 4.20 7.69
CA ARG A 54 8.16 4.90 8.91
C ARG A 54 9.59 5.46 8.78
N ASN A 55 9.91 6.13 7.67
CA ASN A 55 11.25 6.66 7.37
C ASN A 55 12.36 5.59 7.27
N GLN A 56 12.02 4.31 7.20
CA GLN A 56 12.96 3.22 6.95
C GLN A 56 12.81 2.74 5.51
N PRO A 57 13.85 2.88 4.67
CA PRO A 57 13.85 2.28 3.34
C PRO A 57 13.74 0.76 3.44
N TYR A 58 12.76 0.17 2.77
CA TYR A 58 12.65 -1.29 2.71
C TYR A 58 13.33 -1.86 1.47
N GLY A 59 13.10 -1.23 0.32
CA GLY A 59 13.56 -1.72 -0.97
C GLY A 59 12.48 -1.61 -2.04
N GLU A 60 12.63 -2.42 -3.09
CA GLU A 60 11.70 -2.45 -4.21
C GLU A 60 10.60 -3.51 -4.00
N VAL A 61 9.37 -3.14 -4.36
CA VAL A 61 8.21 -4.03 -4.42
C VAL A 61 7.59 -3.97 -5.81
N ASN A 62 6.84 -5.00 -6.17
CA ASN A 62 6.17 -5.06 -7.46
C ASN A 62 4.92 -4.18 -7.44
N VAL A 63 4.66 -3.46 -8.53
CA VAL A 63 3.40 -2.78 -8.80
C VAL A 63 2.56 -3.71 -9.66
N LEU A 64 1.55 -4.33 -9.05
CA LEU A 64 0.69 -5.32 -9.71
C LEU A 64 -0.44 -4.65 -10.49
N ASN A 65 -1.06 -3.63 -9.89
CA ASN A 65 -2.16 -2.89 -10.50
C ASN A 65 -2.13 -1.41 -10.11
N VAL A 66 -2.60 -0.56 -11.01
CA VAL A 66 -2.83 0.87 -10.78
C VAL A 66 -4.19 1.22 -11.36
N GLU A 67 -5.17 1.46 -10.49
CA GLU A 67 -6.53 1.81 -10.85
C GLU A 67 -6.75 3.31 -10.61
N ASN A 68 -7.20 4.02 -11.64
CA ASN A 68 -7.56 5.43 -11.52
C ASN A 68 -8.94 5.58 -10.88
N LEU A 69 -9.08 6.48 -9.92
CA LEU A 69 -10.33 6.76 -9.21
C LEU A 69 -10.87 8.13 -9.66
N PRO A 70 -11.69 8.19 -10.73
CA PRO A 70 -12.16 9.47 -11.27
C PRO A 70 -13.09 10.20 -10.29
N ARG A 71 -12.87 11.50 -10.13
CA ARG A 71 -13.76 12.36 -9.34
C ARG A 71 -15.01 12.70 -10.12
N THR A 72 -16.14 12.60 -9.44
CA THR A 72 -17.45 12.92 -10.01
C THR A 72 -18.21 13.88 -9.11
N VAL A 73 -19.13 14.62 -9.72
CA VAL A 73 -20.10 15.47 -9.03
C VAL A 73 -21.49 14.87 -9.19
N ALA A 74 -22.31 14.98 -8.14
CA ALA A 74 -23.69 14.56 -8.17
C ALA A 74 -24.53 15.58 -8.95
N VAL A 75 -25.20 15.12 -10.02
CA VAL A 75 -26.06 15.96 -10.86
C VAL A 75 -27.51 15.48 -10.73
N PRO A 76 -28.40 16.28 -10.12
CA PRO A 76 -29.83 16.01 -10.09
C PRO A 76 -30.41 15.97 -11.51
N GLN A 77 -31.36 15.07 -11.74
CA GLN A 77 -32.02 14.88 -13.03
C GLN A 77 -33.48 15.38 -12.97
N PRO A 78 -34.11 15.73 -14.10
CA PRO A 78 -35.51 16.16 -14.13
C PRO A 78 -36.52 15.14 -13.58
N ASP A 79 -36.17 13.85 -13.59
CA ASP A 79 -36.97 12.75 -13.03
C ASP A 79 -36.77 12.56 -11.50
N GLY A 80 -35.97 13.41 -10.86
CA GLY A 80 -35.65 13.33 -9.43
C GLY A 80 -34.51 12.37 -9.09
N SER A 81 -33.95 11.65 -10.06
CA SER A 81 -32.77 10.80 -9.84
C SER A 81 -31.47 11.63 -9.72
N VAL A 82 -30.40 10.98 -9.25
CA VAL A 82 -29.06 11.58 -9.14
C VAL A 82 -28.07 10.73 -9.92
N LYS A 83 -27.28 11.36 -10.79
CA LYS A 83 -26.25 10.69 -11.59
C LYS A 83 -24.87 11.29 -11.33
N PRO A 84 -23.80 10.47 -11.32
CA PRO A 84 -22.44 10.98 -11.28
C PRO A 84 -22.04 11.52 -12.66
N PHE A 85 -21.47 12.72 -12.70
CA PHE A 85 -20.84 13.28 -13.89
C PHE A 85 -19.38 13.65 -13.61
N PRO A 86 -18.50 13.67 -14.63
CA PRO A 86 -17.14 14.17 -14.48
C PRO A 86 -17.13 15.57 -13.88
N ASP A 87 -16.25 15.80 -12.92
CA ASP A 87 -16.13 17.09 -12.27
C ASP A 87 -15.49 18.12 -13.24
N PRO A 88 -16.14 19.25 -13.55
CA PRO A 88 -15.69 20.20 -14.57
C PRO A 88 -14.58 21.14 -14.10
N ARG A 89 -14.17 21.07 -12.82
CA ARG A 89 -13.20 21.99 -12.24
C ARG A 89 -11.82 21.86 -12.89
N PRO A 90 -11.25 22.94 -13.47
CA PRO A 90 -10.00 22.87 -14.23
C PRO A 90 -8.80 22.43 -13.39
N GLU A 91 -8.77 22.73 -12.10
CA GLU A 91 -7.71 22.30 -11.18
C GLU A 91 -7.63 20.77 -11.03
N LEU A 92 -8.73 20.05 -11.28
CA LEU A 92 -8.73 18.59 -11.22
C LEU A 92 -8.00 17.95 -12.38
N GLN A 93 -7.70 18.70 -13.45
CA GLN A 93 -6.83 18.23 -14.53
C GLN A 93 -5.40 17.95 -14.06
N TYR A 94 -5.01 18.50 -12.91
CA TYR A 94 -3.70 18.30 -12.29
C TYR A 94 -3.75 17.40 -11.06
N THR A 95 -4.89 16.75 -10.80
CA THR A 95 -5.08 15.91 -9.63
C THR A 95 -5.39 14.48 -10.04
N VAL A 96 -4.82 13.51 -9.34
CA VAL A 96 -5.18 12.09 -9.49
C VAL A 96 -5.44 11.44 -8.14
N ASP A 97 -6.49 10.63 -8.11
CA ASP A 97 -6.75 9.66 -7.07
C ASP A 97 -6.55 8.28 -7.70
N MET A 98 -5.90 7.37 -6.99
CA MET A 98 -5.63 6.03 -7.52
C MET A 98 -5.55 4.98 -6.41
N LEU A 99 -5.97 3.76 -6.72
CA LEU A 99 -5.74 2.58 -5.92
C LEU A 99 -4.57 1.81 -6.54
N ILE A 100 -3.53 1.56 -5.75
CA ILE A 100 -2.34 0.85 -6.21
C ILE A 100 -2.23 -0.45 -5.44
N THR A 101 -2.13 -1.56 -6.15
CA THR A 101 -1.87 -2.88 -5.56
C THR A 101 -0.38 -3.20 -5.70
N LEU A 102 0.27 -3.40 -4.56
CA LEU A 102 1.68 -3.73 -4.45
C LEU A 102 1.85 -5.20 -4.07
N GLY A 103 2.81 -5.88 -4.68
CA GLY A 103 3.16 -7.27 -4.39
C GLY A 103 4.55 -7.37 -3.76
N GLY A 104 4.67 -8.18 -2.72
CA GLY A 104 5.96 -8.46 -2.08
C GLY A 104 5.87 -9.65 -1.14
N ASP A 105 7.02 -10.09 -0.64
CA ASP A 105 7.10 -11.17 0.35
C ASP A 105 7.18 -10.59 1.76
N ALA A 106 6.36 -11.12 2.67
CA ALA A 106 6.34 -10.71 4.07
C ALA A 106 6.55 -11.89 5.00
N GLN A 107 7.13 -11.59 6.16
CA GLN A 107 7.17 -12.54 7.27
C GLN A 107 5.80 -12.54 7.95
N ILE A 108 5.14 -13.70 7.99
CA ILE A 108 3.87 -13.84 8.70
C ILE A 108 4.16 -14.12 10.17
N THR A 109 3.57 -13.29 11.04
CA THR A 109 3.62 -13.42 12.50
C THR A 109 2.20 -13.50 13.05
N ASP A 110 2.07 -13.87 14.32
CA ASP A 110 0.76 -13.91 15.01
C ASP A 110 0.04 -12.55 15.00
N ASP A 111 0.79 -11.45 14.86
CA ASP A 111 0.29 -10.08 14.82
C ASP A 111 0.03 -9.53 13.41
N GLY A 112 0.25 -10.35 12.38
CA GLY A 112 0.08 -10.02 10.96
C GLY A 112 1.38 -10.02 10.13
N PRO A 113 1.30 -9.62 8.86
CA PRO A 113 2.45 -9.59 7.96
C PRO A 113 3.42 -8.45 8.31
N VAL A 114 4.70 -8.76 8.25
CA VAL A 114 5.81 -7.85 8.54
C VAL A 114 6.68 -7.67 7.29
N LEU A 115 6.85 -6.42 6.86
CA LEU A 115 7.78 -5.99 5.81
C LEU A 115 8.84 -5.08 6.46
N GLY A 116 10.13 -5.44 6.34
CA GLY A 116 11.22 -4.56 6.78
C GLY A 116 11.13 -4.13 8.25
N ASN A 117 10.87 -5.09 9.14
CA ASN A 117 10.61 -4.88 10.58
C ASN A 117 9.35 -4.06 10.92
N ASN A 118 8.53 -3.72 9.93
CA ASN A 118 7.30 -2.97 10.12
C ASN A 118 6.08 -3.85 9.88
N LYS A 119 5.16 -3.86 10.84
CA LYS A 119 3.85 -4.51 10.68
C LYS A 119 3.02 -3.74 9.67
N ILE A 120 2.51 -4.42 8.65
CA ILE A 120 1.68 -3.82 7.61
C ILE A 120 0.22 -4.10 7.92
N LYS A 121 -0.53 -3.04 8.19
CA LYS A 121 -1.95 -3.07 8.52
C LYS A 121 -2.64 -1.94 7.79
N VAL A 122 -3.97 -2.02 7.68
CA VAL A 122 -4.79 -0.90 7.23
C VAL A 122 -4.48 0.34 8.09
N GLY A 123 -4.25 1.47 7.43
CA GLY A 123 -3.85 2.73 8.05
C GLY A 123 -2.33 2.90 8.21
N THR A 124 -1.50 1.88 7.96
CA THR A 124 -0.04 2.07 7.94
C THR A 124 0.32 3.05 6.82
N PRO A 125 0.98 4.19 7.12
CA PRO A 125 1.46 5.10 6.09
C PRO A 125 2.66 4.47 5.38
N MET A 126 2.62 4.48 4.04
CA MET A 126 3.70 4.00 3.19
C MET A 126 4.03 5.08 2.17
N GLU A 127 5.31 5.35 1.97
CA GLU A 127 5.75 6.22 0.89
C GLU A 127 6.20 5.37 -0.29
N LEU A 128 5.76 5.76 -1.49
CA LEU A 128 6.21 5.20 -2.75
C LEU A 128 7.18 6.19 -3.37
N GLU A 129 8.33 5.70 -3.80
CA GLU A 129 9.41 6.49 -4.39
C GLU A 129 9.85 5.87 -5.72
N GLY A 130 9.80 6.70 -6.77
CA GLY A 130 10.34 6.40 -8.08
C GLY A 130 11.34 7.47 -8.52
N LEU A 131 11.69 7.46 -9.80
CA LEU A 131 12.68 8.41 -10.33
C LEU A 131 12.19 9.86 -10.27
N THR A 132 10.90 10.09 -10.55
CA THR A 132 10.30 11.42 -10.71
C THR A 132 9.13 11.69 -9.77
N TYR A 133 8.86 10.78 -8.84
CA TYR A 133 7.76 10.90 -7.89
C TYR A 133 8.18 10.41 -6.51
N ARG A 134 7.60 11.04 -5.50
CA ARG A 134 7.58 10.55 -4.12
C ARG A 134 6.29 11.03 -3.46
N PHE A 135 5.51 10.12 -2.90
CA PHE A 135 4.26 10.48 -2.21
C PHE A 135 3.91 9.47 -1.12
N SER A 136 3.20 9.94 -0.09
CA SER A 136 2.68 9.11 0.99
C SER A 136 1.27 8.62 0.66
N SER A 137 1.00 7.36 0.97
CA SER A 137 -0.27 6.69 0.74
C SER A 137 -0.58 5.73 1.88
N PRO A 138 -1.74 5.83 2.54
CA PRO A 138 -2.13 4.87 3.56
C PRO A 138 -2.50 3.52 2.92
N VAL A 139 -2.11 2.45 3.61
CA VAL A 139 -2.59 1.09 3.31
C VAL A 139 -4.09 1.01 3.58
N VAL A 140 -4.84 0.46 2.63
CA VAL A 140 -6.29 0.23 2.73
C VAL A 140 -6.69 -1.24 2.66
N GLY A 141 -5.79 -2.11 2.23
CA GLY A 141 -6.00 -3.55 2.17
C GLY A 141 -4.70 -4.33 2.28
N VAL A 142 -4.78 -5.50 2.90
CA VAL A 142 -3.66 -6.45 2.98
C VAL A 142 -4.22 -7.85 2.76
N ARG A 143 -3.68 -8.56 1.77
CA ARG A 143 -4.02 -9.95 1.46
C ARG A 143 -2.79 -10.82 1.62
N ILE A 144 -2.90 -11.88 2.41
CA ILE A 144 -1.88 -12.93 2.49
C ILE A 144 -2.26 -13.96 1.44
N LEU A 145 -1.38 -14.20 0.48
CA LEU A 145 -1.64 -15.16 -0.57
C LEU A 145 -1.25 -16.55 -0.08
N GLU A 146 -2.14 -17.51 -0.25
CA GLU A 146 -1.80 -18.91 -0.03
C GLU A 146 -0.73 -19.33 -1.04
N LYS A 147 0.26 -20.11 -0.58
CA LYS A 147 1.19 -20.75 -1.51
C LYS A 147 0.39 -21.77 -2.35
N PRO A 148 0.52 -21.75 -3.68
CA PRO A 148 -0.10 -22.77 -4.53
C PRO A 148 0.43 -24.17 -4.22
#